data_AF-A0A9P8BW97-F1
#
_entry.id   AF-A0A9P8BW97-F1
#
_cell.length_a   1.000
_cell.length_b   1.000
_cell.length_c   1.000
_cell.angle_alpha   90.00
_cell.angle_beta   90.00
_cell.angle_gamma   90.00
#
_symmetry.space_group_name_H-M   'P 1'
#
loop_
_entity.id
_entity.type
_entity.pdbx_description
1 polymer ?
#
loop_
_entity_poly.entity_id
_entity_poly.type
_entity_poly.pdbx_seq_one_letter_code
_entity_poly.pdbx_strand_id
1 'polypeptide(L)'
;MKSVSFSFLYSDVGPTFYGRLGWTPKRSEEIVIPTGHSIQGSGSAAMTAEKVTDSNLSELIAVDAEQVRTQLKAQIETASPSKVFVVVTPEPTCVLWFHARARFAAQHILKLEQHQITEWGAKHGKSFVLWFHDLYKGQLFIIRWHLDPSDGDETARALIESAQTEARKWNLSKVVIWNPDQSLADLLRLEIKYRDSSIPSLGLVNSTAETDNVEWVHNEKYSWC
;
A
#
# COMPACT_ATOMS: atom_id res chain seq x y z
N MET A 1 10.39 -3.44 32.98
CA MET A 1 10.16 -2.40 31.96
C MET A 1 8.67 -2.35 31.65
N LYS A 2 8.06 -1.16 31.59
CA LYS A 2 6.72 -1.05 31.00
C LYS A 2 6.86 -1.29 29.49
N SER A 3 5.96 -2.05 28.89
CA SER A 3 5.94 -2.24 27.45
C SER A 3 5.70 -0.89 26.76
N VAL A 4 6.52 -0.58 25.76
CA VAL A 4 6.22 0.51 24.82
C VAL A 4 5.03 0.08 23.99
N SER A 5 4.07 0.98 23.80
CA SER A 5 2.90 0.75 22.95
C SER A 5 2.72 1.95 22.04
N PHE A 6 2.00 1.76 20.94
CA PHE A 6 1.67 2.85 20.03
C PHE A 6 0.22 2.77 19.61
N SER A 7 -0.30 3.92 19.18
CA SER A 7 -1.56 4.05 18.47
C SER A 7 -1.29 4.82 17.18
N PHE A 8 -2.16 4.64 16.19
CA PHE A 8 -2.06 5.38 14.94
C PHE A 8 -3.45 5.76 14.43
N LEU A 9 -3.47 6.79 13.60
CA LEU A 9 -4.68 7.27 12.92
C LEU A 9 -4.30 7.90 11.59
N TYR A 10 -5.31 8.15 10.76
CA TYR A 10 -5.16 8.89 9.51
C TYR A 10 -6.09 10.11 9.55
N SER A 11 -5.50 11.29 9.70
CA SER A 11 -6.23 12.54 9.90
C SER A 11 -6.72 13.15 8.58
N ASP A 12 -8.02 13.38 8.46
CA ASP A 12 -8.62 14.21 7.40
C ASP A 12 -8.80 15.68 7.81
N VAL A 13 -8.38 16.05 9.03
CA VAL A 13 -8.49 17.43 9.57
C VAL A 13 -7.13 18.13 9.66
N GLY A 14 -6.16 17.66 8.87
CA GLY A 14 -4.80 18.18 8.86
C GLY A 14 -3.91 17.65 10.00
N PRO A 15 -2.63 18.08 10.05
CA PRO A 15 -1.64 17.56 10.99
C PRO A 15 -1.77 18.15 12.41
N THR A 16 -2.48 19.28 12.56
CA THR A 16 -2.41 20.09 13.79
C THR A 16 -3.31 19.57 14.90
N PHE A 17 -4.52 19.10 14.58
CA PHE A 17 -5.51 18.73 15.61
C PHE A 17 -5.00 17.60 16.51
N TYR A 18 -4.65 16.45 15.92
CA TYR A 18 -4.10 15.31 16.66
C TYR A 18 -2.65 15.55 17.12
N GLY A 19 -1.91 16.42 16.42
CA GLY A 19 -0.62 16.97 16.85
C GLY A 19 -0.64 17.50 18.29
N ARG A 20 -1.66 18.31 18.61
CA ARG A 20 -1.85 18.87 19.95
C ARG A 20 -2.23 17.81 21.01
N LEU A 21 -2.69 16.65 20.58
CA LEU A 21 -3.08 15.54 21.45
C LEU A 21 -1.97 14.49 21.61
N GLY A 22 -0.79 14.73 21.04
CA GLY A 22 0.39 13.87 21.19
C GLY A 22 0.63 12.87 20.05
N TRP A 23 -0.16 12.90 18.97
CA TRP A 23 0.14 12.15 17.76
C TRP A 23 1.08 12.94 16.87
N THR A 24 2.13 12.30 16.36
CA THR A 24 3.09 12.91 15.44
C THR A 24 2.73 12.58 14.00
N PRO A 25 2.44 13.56 13.13
CA PRO A 25 2.25 13.34 11.71
C PRO A 25 3.46 12.67 11.06
N LYS A 26 3.22 11.77 10.12
CA LYS A 26 4.24 11.02 9.37
C LYS A 26 4.08 11.27 7.87
N ARG A 27 5.04 10.77 7.10
CA ARG A 27 5.10 10.88 5.63
C ARG A 27 3.76 10.46 5.01
N SER A 28 3.17 11.37 4.24
CA SER A 28 1.85 11.24 3.59
C SER A 28 2.02 11.53 2.11
N GLU A 29 2.81 10.71 1.44
CA GLU A 29 3.08 10.90 0.03
C GLU A 29 2.25 9.93 -0.82
N GLU A 30 2.09 10.25 -2.09
CA GLU A 30 1.50 9.38 -3.10
C GLU A 30 2.10 9.59 -4.48
N ILE A 31 1.97 8.55 -5.30
CA ILE A 31 2.08 8.64 -6.75
C ILE A 31 0.72 8.35 -7.35
N VAL A 32 0.34 9.14 -8.36
CA VAL A 32 -0.88 8.96 -9.13
C VAL A 32 -0.50 8.60 -10.55
N ILE A 33 -0.92 7.43 -11.00
CA ILE A 33 -0.62 6.87 -12.31
C ILE A 33 -1.92 6.90 -13.13
N PRO A 34 -2.05 7.79 -14.12
CA PRO A 34 -3.20 7.77 -15.01
C PRO A 34 -3.38 6.38 -15.66
N THR A 35 -4.61 5.94 -15.81
CA THR A 35 -4.91 4.61 -16.38
C THR A 35 -4.38 4.42 -17.81
N GLY A 36 -4.28 5.51 -18.57
CA GLY A 36 -3.67 5.55 -19.90
C GLY A 36 -2.19 5.95 -19.94
N HIS A 37 -1.52 6.07 -18.78
CA HIS A 37 -0.09 6.41 -18.73
C HIS A 37 0.75 5.32 -19.38
N SER A 38 1.61 5.70 -20.32
CA SER A 38 2.48 4.76 -21.02
C SER A 38 3.73 4.49 -20.18
N ILE A 39 3.99 3.21 -19.90
CA ILE A 39 5.15 2.77 -19.13
C ILE A 39 6.24 2.36 -20.12
N GLN A 40 7.33 3.13 -20.17
CA GLN A 40 8.41 2.85 -21.11
C GLN A 40 9.17 1.58 -20.72
N GLY A 41 9.57 0.79 -21.74
CA GLY A 41 10.35 -0.44 -21.54
C GLY A 41 9.51 -1.70 -21.30
N SER A 42 8.19 -1.66 -21.46
CA SER A 42 7.33 -2.85 -21.35
C SER A 42 7.26 -3.73 -22.60
N GLY A 43 8.01 -3.39 -23.65
CA GLY A 43 7.97 -4.10 -24.93
C GLY A 43 9.18 -5.00 -25.17
N SER A 44 9.05 -6.31 -24.90
CA SER A 44 9.47 -7.36 -25.86
C SER A 44 9.03 -8.78 -25.48
N ALA A 45 8.63 -9.04 -24.24
CA ALA A 45 7.94 -10.27 -23.83
C ALA A 45 6.91 -9.91 -22.75
N ALA A 46 5.64 -10.22 -22.98
CA ALA A 46 4.60 -10.00 -21.97
C ALA A 46 4.89 -10.91 -20.77
N MET A 47 5.56 -10.36 -19.75
CA MET A 47 5.68 -11.03 -18.47
C MET A 47 4.28 -11.26 -17.93
N THR A 48 3.91 -12.53 -17.79
CA THR A 48 2.57 -12.91 -17.35
C THR A 48 2.55 -12.92 -15.83
N ALA A 49 2.00 -11.87 -15.23
CA ALA A 49 1.71 -11.87 -13.80
C ALA A 49 0.51 -12.77 -13.50
N GLU A 50 0.64 -13.58 -12.44
CA GLU A 50 -0.45 -14.37 -11.87
C GLU A 50 -1.47 -13.44 -11.23
N LYS A 51 -2.77 -13.70 -11.43
CA LYS A 51 -3.83 -12.96 -10.76
C LYS A 51 -3.92 -13.35 -9.29
N VAL A 52 -4.01 -12.37 -8.41
CA VAL A 52 -4.40 -12.60 -7.02
C VAL A 52 -5.92 -12.59 -6.93
N THR A 53 -6.51 -13.67 -6.43
CA THR A 53 -7.95 -13.86 -6.26
C THR A 53 -8.24 -14.35 -4.84
N ASP A 54 -9.51 -14.57 -4.50
CA ASP A 54 -9.88 -15.11 -3.18
C ASP A 54 -9.17 -16.43 -2.84
N SER A 55 -8.80 -17.24 -3.85
CA SER A 55 -8.20 -18.56 -3.62
C SER A 55 -6.74 -18.52 -3.17
N ASN A 56 -5.97 -17.51 -3.55
CA ASN A 56 -4.53 -17.40 -3.23
C ASN A 56 -4.21 -16.19 -2.32
N LEU A 57 -5.17 -15.31 -2.05
CA LEU A 57 -4.96 -14.09 -1.25
C LEU A 57 -4.47 -14.38 0.18
N SER A 58 -5.11 -15.31 0.90
CA SER A 58 -4.78 -15.57 2.31
C SER A 58 -3.38 -16.14 2.48
N GLU A 59 -2.95 -17.02 1.59
CA GLU A 59 -1.58 -17.57 1.58
C GLU A 59 -0.57 -16.46 1.27
N LEU A 60 -0.85 -15.63 0.27
CA LEU A 60 0.02 -14.50 -0.08
C LEU A 60 0.21 -13.52 1.07
N ILE A 61 -0.87 -13.16 1.78
CA ILE A 61 -0.79 -12.27 2.95
C ILE A 61 0.01 -12.91 4.09
N ALA A 62 -0.15 -14.23 4.32
CA ALA A 62 0.62 -14.93 5.35
C ALA A 62 2.12 -14.93 5.04
N VAL A 63 2.49 -15.17 3.78
CA VAL A 63 3.89 -15.10 3.32
C VAL A 63 4.45 -13.68 3.46
N ASP A 64 3.70 -12.66 3.04
CA ASP A 64 4.09 -11.25 3.21
C ASP A 64 4.28 -10.87 4.68
N ALA A 65 3.39 -11.31 5.57
CA ALA A 65 3.50 -11.06 7.00
C ALA A 65 4.80 -11.62 7.59
N GLU A 66 5.20 -12.84 7.23
CA GLU A 66 6.47 -13.43 7.66
C GLU A 66 7.69 -12.73 7.06
N GLN A 67 7.60 -12.29 5.80
CA GLN A 67 8.66 -11.52 5.16
C GLN A 67 8.85 -10.16 5.84
N VAL A 68 7.77 -9.42 6.11
CA VAL A 68 7.80 -8.15 6.85
C VAL A 68 8.42 -8.34 8.22
N ARG A 69 8.05 -9.40 8.95
CA ARG A 69 8.66 -9.72 10.27
C ARG A 69 10.16 -10.00 10.15
N THR A 70 10.57 -10.73 9.12
CA THR A 70 11.99 -11.08 8.90
C THR A 70 12.82 -9.85 8.52
N GLN A 71 12.31 -9.01 7.62
CA GLN A 71 12.96 -7.77 7.19
C GLN A 71 13.08 -6.79 8.36
N LEU A 72 12.03 -6.64 9.17
CA LEU A 72 12.05 -5.78 10.34
C LEU A 72 13.11 -6.22 11.36
N LYS A 73 13.25 -7.53 11.61
CA LYS A 73 14.30 -8.05 12.50
C LYS A 73 15.70 -7.68 12.00
N ALA A 74 15.97 -7.88 10.71
CA ALA A 74 17.26 -7.52 10.11
C ALA A 74 17.53 -6.00 10.16
N GLN A 75 16.51 -5.16 9.97
CA GLN A 75 16.62 -3.72 10.14
C GLN A 75 16.95 -3.33 11.58
N ILE A 76 16.30 -3.95 12.57
CA ILE A 76 16.57 -3.70 13.99
C ILE A 76 18.00 -4.09 14.36
N GLU A 77 18.52 -5.22 13.86
CA GLU A 77 19.88 -5.69 14.13
C GLU A 77 20.97 -4.75 13.62
N THR A 78 20.69 -4.00 12.55
CA THR A 78 21.66 -3.11 11.90
C THR A 78 21.48 -1.64 12.28
N ALA A 79 20.39 -1.29 12.96
CA ALA A 79 20.06 0.08 13.32
C ALA A 79 20.77 0.57 14.59
N SER A 80 20.82 1.90 14.74
CA SER A 80 21.22 2.53 16.00
C SER A 80 20.30 2.07 17.15
N PRO A 81 20.81 1.87 18.39
CA PRO A 81 19.98 1.54 19.55
C PRO A 81 18.87 2.55 19.87
N SER A 82 18.99 3.79 19.38
CA SER A 82 17.97 4.84 19.54
C SER A 82 16.83 4.75 18.53
N LYS A 83 17.00 4.00 17.44
CA LYS A 83 16.02 3.89 16.35
C LYS A 83 14.87 2.98 16.78
N VAL A 84 13.65 3.43 16.55
CA VAL A 84 12.43 2.67 16.80
C VAL A 84 11.72 2.45 15.48
N PHE A 85 11.35 1.21 15.20
CA PHE A 85 10.55 0.85 14.04
C PHE A 85 9.12 0.51 14.47
N VAL A 86 8.17 1.00 13.71
CA VAL A 86 6.74 0.69 13.85
C VAL A 86 6.25 0.12 12.53
N VAL A 87 5.51 -0.97 12.59
CA VAL A 87 4.86 -1.57 11.43
C VAL A 87 3.51 -2.12 11.84
N VAL A 88 2.51 -1.96 10.99
CA VAL A 88 1.29 -2.76 11.04
C VAL A 88 1.60 -4.01 10.25
N THR A 89 1.63 -5.18 10.89
CA THR A 89 1.89 -6.40 10.11
C THR A 89 0.72 -6.66 9.16
N PRO A 90 0.96 -6.99 7.87
CA PRO A 90 -0.11 -7.39 6.96
C PRO A 90 -0.89 -8.57 7.54
N GLU A 91 -2.21 -8.41 7.62
CA GLU A 91 -3.12 -9.46 8.07
C GLU A 91 -4.34 -9.52 7.13
N PRO A 92 -5.03 -10.68 7.03
CA PRO A 92 -6.19 -10.79 6.16
C PRO A 92 -7.25 -9.73 6.43
N THR A 93 -7.47 -9.36 7.70
CA THR A 93 -8.41 -8.31 8.12
C THR A 93 -8.07 -6.95 7.53
N CYS A 94 -6.79 -6.61 7.39
CA CYS A 94 -6.31 -5.35 6.82
C CYS A 94 -6.68 -5.19 5.35
N VAL A 95 -6.84 -6.32 4.64
CA VAL A 95 -7.08 -6.35 3.19
C VAL A 95 -8.55 -6.65 2.87
N LEU A 96 -9.13 -7.65 3.52
CA LEU A 96 -10.48 -8.14 3.24
C LEU A 96 -11.57 -7.08 3.47
N TRP A 97 -11.35 -6.16 4.42
CA TRP A 97 -12.27 -5.03 4.63
C TRP A 97 -12.40 -4.15 3.38
N PHE A 98 -11.29 -3.86 2.69
CA PHE A 98 -11.33 -3.10 1.44
C PHE A 98 -12.09 -3.86 0.35
N HIS A 99 -11.82 -5.16 0.20
CA HIS A 99 -12.47 -6.00 -0.80
C HIS A 99 -13.98 -6.15 -0.54
N ALA A 100 -14.37 -6.33 0.72
CA ALA A 100 -15.77 -6.35 1.13
C ALA A 100 -16.48 -5.02 0.81
N ARG A 101 -15.84 -3.88 1.09
CA ARG A 101 -16.36 -2.56 0.74
C ARG A 101 -16.52 -2.36 -0.76
N ALA A 102 -15.54 -2.80 -1.55
CA ALA A 102 -15.59 -2.70 -3.00
C ALA A 102 -16.76 -3.52 -3.57
N ARG A 103 -16.91 -4.78 -3.14
CA ARG A 103 -18.04 -5.63 -3.54
C ARG A 103 -19.38 -5.01 -3.15
N PHE A 104 -19.50 -4.54 -1.90
CA PHE A 104 -20.72 -3.92 -1.41
C PHE A 104 -21.09 -2.68 -2.23
N ALA A 105 -20.11 -1.81 -2.52
CA ALA A 105 -20.32 -0.62 -3.35
C ALA A 105 -20.75 -0.98 -4.77
N ALA A 106 -20.07 -1.94 -5.42
CA ALA A 106 -20.40 -2.38 -6.76
C ALA A 106 -21.82 -2.95 -6.85
N GLN A 107 -22.17 -3.82 -5.90
CA GLN A 107 -23.44 -4.56 -5.91
C GLN A 107 -24.63 -3.72 -5.46
N HIS A 108 -24.50 -3.03 -4.33
CA HIS A 108 -25.65 -2.46 -3.64
C HIS A 108 -25.81 -0.97 -3.83
N ILE A 109 -24.70 -0.25 -4.05
CA ILE A 109 -24.71 1.22 -4.13
C ILE A 109 -24.72 1.69 -5.58
N LEU A 110 -23.75 1.23 -6.37
CA LEU A 110 -23.60 1.62 -7.77
C LEU A 110 -24.38 0.71 -8.72
N LYS A 111 -24.76 -0.50 -8.28
CA LYS A 111 -25.51 -1.48 -9.07
C LYS A 111 -24.88 -1.73 -10.45
N LEU A 112 -23.56 -1.91 -10.46
CA LEU A 112 -22.81 -2.12 -11.69
C LEU A 112 -23.16 -3.48 -12.29
N GLU A 113 -23.46 -3.54 -13.59
CA GLU A 113 -23.75 -4.81 -14.29
C GLU A 113 -22.65 -5.87 -14.09
N GLN A 114 -21.41 -5.40 -13.99
CA GLN A 114 -20.28 -6.19 -13.55
C GLN A 114 -20.23 -6.22 -12.02
N HIS A 115 -21.04 -7.08 -11.41
CA HIS A 115 -21.25 -7.11 -9.95
C HIS A 115 -20.14 -7.83 -9.16
N GLN A 116 -19.27 -8.58 -9.84
CA GLN A 116 -18.33 -9.49 -9.19
C GLN A 116 -16.88 -9.06 -9.47
N ILE A 117 -16.29 -8.42 -8.46
CA ILE A 117 -14.85 -8.23 -8.40
C ILE A 117 -14.22 -9.56 -7.97
N THR A 118 -13.31 -10.07 -8.79
CA THR A 118 -12.64 -11.36 -8.60
C THR A 118 -11.11 -11.25 -8.58
N GLU A 119 -10.57 -10.11 -9.02
CA GLU A 119 -9.14 -9.86 -9.14
C GLU A 119 -8.75 -8.79 -8.12
N TRP A 120 -7.88 -9.16 -7.19
CA TRP A 120 -7.48 -8.35 -6.04
C TRP A 120 -6.02 -7.91 -6.07
N GLY A 121 -5.28 -8.33 -7.10
CA GLY A 121 -3.86 -8.09 -7.22
C GLY A 121 -3.24 -8.84 -8.39
N ALA A 122 -1.93 -8.68 -8.51
CA ALA A 122 -1.09 -9.42 -9.42
C ALA A 122 0.20 -9.85 -8.71
N LYS A 123 0.76 -10.99 -9.11
CA LYS A 123 1.98 -11.58 -8.54
C LYS A 123 2.90 -12.09 -9.64
N HIS A 124 4.20 -11.85 -9.50
CA HIS A 124 5.21 -12.42 -10.38
C HIS A 124 6.47 -12.68 -9.56
N GLY A 125 7.02 -13.90 -9.64
CA GLY A 125 8.13 -14.30 -8.78
C GLY A 125 7.75 -14.18 -7.30
N LYS A 126 8.53 -13.38 -6.56
CA LYS A 126 8.29 -13.05 -5.16
C LYS A 126 7.57 -11.71 -4.99
N SER A 127 7.54 -10.90 -6.04
CA SER A 127 6.90 -9.60 -6.07
C SER A 127 5.40 -9.70 -6.30
N PHE A 128 4.66 -8.77 -5.71
CA PHE A 128 3.21 -8.70 -5.89
C PHE A 128 2.68 -7.30 -5.60
N VAL A 129 1.46 -7.08 -6.06
CA VAL A 129 0.66 -5.91 -5.76
C VAL A 129 -0.75 -6.34 -5.39
N LEU A 130 -1.32 -5.75 -4.34
CA LEU A 130 -2.73 -5.89 -3.97
C LEU A 130 -3.44 -4.56 -4.18
N TRP A 131 -4.70 -4.59 -4.58
CA TRP A 131 -5.48 -3.40 -4.83
C TRP A 131 -6.90 -3.42 -4.27
N PHE A 132 -7.49 -2.23 -4.23
CA PHE A 132 -8.85 -1.92 -3.83
C PHE A 132 -9.52 -1.04 -4.90
N HIS A 133 -10.68 -1.45 -5.38
CA HIS A 133 -11.51 -0.65 -6.29
C HIS A 133 -12.26 0.42 -5.48
N ASP A 134 -11.67 1.62 -5.39
CA ASP A 134 -12.31 2.78 -4.78
C ASP A 134 -13.27 3.42 -5.78
N LEU A 135 -14.39 2.74 -6.00
CA LEU A 135 -15.37 3.06 -7.03
C LEU A 135 -15.97 4.47 -6.84
N TYR A 136 -16.08 4.95 -5.60
CA TYR A 136 -16.59 6.30 -5.32
C TYR A 136 -15.64 7.40 -5.77
N LYS A 137 -14.33 7.15 -5.71
CA LYS A 137 -13.31 8.10 -6.17
C LYS A 137 -12.83 7.82 -7.59
N GLY A 138 -13.41 6.83 -8.28
CA GLY A 138 -13.05 6.47 -9.65
C GLY A 138 -11.57 6.11 -9.81
N GLN A 139 -11.01 5.41 -8.83
CA GLN A 139 -9.58 5.05 -8.77
C GLN A 139 -9.36 3.61 -8.31
N LEU A 140 -8.28 2.99 -8.78
CA LEU A 140 -7.77 1.74 -8.24
C LEU A 140 -6.67 2.07 -7.23
N PHE A 141 -6.84 1.67 -5.97
CA PHE A 141 -5.90 1.96 -4.92
C PHE A 141 -4.98 0.76 -4.68
N ILE A 142 -3.67 0.94 -4.79
CA ILE A 142 -2.70 -0.09 -4.38
C ILE A 142 -2.64 -0.12 -2.85
N ILE A 143 -3.12 -1.21 -2.27
CA ILE A 143 -3.19 -1.39 -0.82
C ILE A 143 -1.92 -2.00 -0.26
N ARG A 144 -1.22 -2.81 -1.05
CA ARG A 144 0.10 -3.39 -0.71
C ARG A 144 0.97 -3.45 -1.96
N TRP A 145 2.18 -2.89 -1.89
CA TRP A 145 3.19 -2.97 -2.95
C TRP A 145 4.44 -3.68 -2.42
N HIS A 146 4.83 -4.76 -3.07
CA HIS A 146 6.06 -5.49 -2.74
C HIS A 146 6.83 -5.84 -4.01
N LEU A 147 8.05 -5.30 -4.11
CA LEU A 147 9.01 -5.65 -5.15
C LEU A 147 10.21 -6.33 -4.50
N ASP A 148 10.42 -7.61 -4.79
CA ASP A 148 11.61 -8.33 -4.36
C ASP A 148 12.81 -7.86 -5.20
N PRO A 149 13.96 -7.57 -4.59
CA PRO A 149 15.16 -7.18 -5.31
C PRO A 149 15.59 -8.17 -6.41
N SER A 150 15.20 -9.45 -6.35
CA SER A 150 15.49 -10.45 -7.38
C SER A 150 14.69 -10.30 -8.67
N ASP A 151 13.55 -9.59 -8.63
CA ASP A 151 12.56 -9.61 -9.71
C ASP A 151 12.69 -8.41 -10.68
N GLY A 152 13.39 -7.34 -10.27
CA GLY A 152 13.80 -6.23 -11.14
C GLY A 152 12.71 -5.31 -11.66
N ASP A 153 13.13 -4.32 -12.46
CA ASP A 153 12.26 -3.26 -12.98
C ASP A 153 11.19 -3.78 -13.96
N GLU A 154 11.48 -4.81 -14.75
CA GLU A 154 10.50 -5.43 -15.65
C GLU A 154 9.31 -5.99 -14.87
N THR A 155 9.54 -6.62 -13.72
CA THR A 155 8.46 -7.08 -12.84
C THR A 155 7.66 -5.91 -12.29
N ALA A 156 8.33 -4.85 -11.83
CA ALA A 156 7.64 -3.65 -11.34
C ALA A 156 6.71 -3.05 -12.41
N ARG A 157 7.18 -2.92 -13.66
CA ARG A 157 6.36 -2.46 -14.79
C ARG A 157 5.15 -3.37 -15.01
N ALA A 158 5.36 -4.69 -15.08
CA ALA A 158 4.29 -5.65 -15.32
C ALA A 158 3.19 -5.62 -14.24
N LEU A 159 3.57 -5.45 -12.96
CA LEU A 159 2.61 -5.32 -11.86
C LEU A 159 1.78 -4.03 -11.96
N ILE A 160 2.40 -2.89 -12.31
CA ILE A 160 1.67 -1.63 -12.53
C ILE A 160 0.77 -1.72 -13.77
N GLU A 161 1.22 -2.33 -14.86
CA GLU A 161 0.41 -2.55 -16.06
C GLU A 161 -0.80 -3.46 -15.78
N SER A 162 -0.64 -4.44 -14.90
CA SER A 162 -1.73 -5.29 -14.41
C SER A 162 -2.77 -4.46 -13.66
N ALA A 163 -2.31 -3.57 -12.76
CA ALA A 163 -3.18 -2.62 -12.07
C ALA A 163 -3.88 -1.65 -13.03
N GLN A 164 -3.18 -1.10 -14.03
CA GLN A 164 -3.81 -0.25 -15.06
C GLN A 164 -4.84 -1.03 -15.89
N THR A 165 -4.59 -2.30 -16.17
CA THR A 165 -5.54 -3.16 -16.91
C THR A 165 -6.80 -3.42 -16.10
N GLU A 166 -6.68 -3.72 -14.82
CA GLU A 166 -7.83 -3.82 -13.92
C GLU A 166 -8.55 -2.46 -13.79
N ALA A 167 -7.81 -1.35 -13.68
CA ALA A 167 -8.40 -0.01 -13.67
C ALA A 167 -9.23 0.27 -14.94
N ARG A 168 -8.71 -0.06 -16.14
CA ARG A 168 -9.43 0.08 -17.41
C ARG A 168 -10.72 -0.76 -17.42
N LYS A 169 -10.63 -2.03 -17.00
CA LYS A 169 -11.77 -2.95 -16.93
C LYS A 169 -12.92 -2.41 -16.09
N TRP A 170 -12.61 -1.64 -15.05
CA TRP A 170 -13.61 -1.03 -14.15
C TRP A 170 -13.87 0.46 -14.42
N ASN A 171 -13.44 0.99 -15.56
CA ASN A 171 -13.57 2.41 -15.92
C ASN A 171 -13.00 3.37 -14.85
N LEU A 172 -11.95 2.97 -14.16
CA LEU A 172 -11.25 3.77 -13.17
C LEU A 172 -10.19 4.62 -13.88
N SER A 173 -10.11 5.89 -13.51
CA SER A 173 -9.32 6.90 -14.22
C SER A 173 -7.82 6.86 -13.90
N LYS A 174 -7.45 6.27 -12.75
CA LYS A 174 -6.09 6.27 -12.22
C LYS A 174 -5.84 5.12 -11.26
N VAL A 175 -4.57 4.77 -11.12
CA VAL A 175 -4.00 3.93 -10.05
C VAL A 175 -3.30 4.84 -9.03
N VAL A 176 -3.48 4.60 -7.74
CA VAL A 176 -2.87 5.41 -6.67
C VAL A 176 -2.08 4.52 -5.71
N ILE A 177 -0.88 4.95 -5.32
CA ILE A 177 -0.01 4.24 -4.37
C ILE A 177 0.42 5.22 -3.28
N TRP A 178 0.28 4.81 -2.02
CA TRP A 178 0.76 5.59 -0.87
C TRP A 178 2.22 5.30 -0.56
N ASN A 179 2.95 6.36 -0.20
CA ASN A 179 4.34 6.33 0.24
C ASN A 179 5.25 5.45 -0.66
N PRO A 180 5.24 5.65 -2.00
CA PRO A 180 6.09 4.89 -2.90
C PRO A 180 7.57 5.24 -2.69
N ASP A 181 8.44 4.33 -3.09
CA ASP A 181 9.88 4.60 -3.17
C ASP A 181 10.22 5.44 -4.40
N GLN A 182 11.31 6.21 -4.31
CA GLN A 182 11.76 7.08 -5.40
C GLN A 182 12.09 6.28 -6.67
N SER A 183 12.60 5.05 -6.53
CA SER A 183 12.90 4.16 -7.65
C SER A 183 11.66 3.86 -8.50
N LEU A 184 10.49 3.65 -7.88
CA LEU A 184 9.24 3.43 -8.61
C LEU A 184 8.79 4.71 -9.33
N ALA A 185 8.95 5.86 -8.70
CA ALA A 185 8.61 7.15 -9.31
C ALA A 185 9.50 7.44 -10.53
N ASP A 186 10.81 7.21 -10.42
CA ASP A 186 11.79 7.36 -11.50
C ASP A 186 11.50 6.39 -12.65
N LEU A 187 11.21 5.12 -12.32
CA LEU A 187 10.84 4.08 -13.27
C LEU A 187 9.62 4.48 -14.12
N LEU A 188 8.60 5.04 -13.47
CA LEU A 188 7.36 5.47 -14.10
C LEU A 188 7.44 6.87 -14.71
N ARG A 189 8.51 7.62 -14.42
CA ARG A 189 8.69 9.04 -14.76
C ARG A 189 7.54 9.92 -14.28
N LEU A 190 7.17 9.72 -13.02
CA LEU A 190 6.09 10.42 -12.35
C LEU A 190 6.61 11.05 -11.07
N GLU A 191 5.92 12.09 -10.62
CA GLU A 191 6.28 12.79 -9.38
C GLU A 191 5.58 12.19 -8.18
N ILE A 192 6.31 12.08 -7.06
CA ILE A 192 5.74 11.84 -5.75
C ILE A 192 5.21 13.17 -5.20
N LYS A 193 3.96 13.16 -4.72
CA LYS A 193 3.28 14.34 -4.19
C LYS A 193 2.85 14.12 -2.75
N TYR A 194 2.81 15.21 -1.98
CA TYR A 194 2.20 15.19 -0.66
C TYR A 194 0.68 15.14 -0.76
N ARG A 195 0.07 14.34 0.11
CA ARG A 195 -1.37 14.27 0.35
C ARG A 195 -1.75 15.22 1.47
N ASP A 196 -2.90 15.87 1.31
CA ASP A 196 -3.50 16.74 2.32
C ASP A 196 -4.62 16.03 3.12
N SER A 197 -5.07 14.86 2.67
CA SER A 197 -6.05 14.02 3.34
C SER A 197 -5.45 12.73 3.87
N SER A 198 -6.08 12.16 4.90
CA SER A 198 -5.69 10.90 5.54
C SER A 198 -4.21 10.89 5.92
N ILE A 199 -3.79 11.92 6.65
CA ILE A 199 -2.41 12.13 7.12
C ILE A 199 -2.11 11.11 8.23
N PRO A 200 -1.20 10.16 8.00
CA PRO A 200 -0.84 9.16 9.01
C PRO A 200 -0.21 9.86 10.20
N SER A 201 -0.67 9.54 11.40
CA SER A 201 -0.15 10.12 12.63
C SER A 201 0.04 9.03 13.68
N LEU A 202 1.18 9.05 14.37
CA LEU A 202 1.59 8.02 15.33
C LEU A 202 1.65 8.62 16.75
N GLY A 203 0.99 7.99 17.71
CA GLY A 203 1.09 8.32 19.13
C GLY A 203 1.85 7.22 19.87
N LEU A 204 2.99 7.55 20.48
CA LEU A 204 3.76 6.62 21.31
C LEU A 204 3.36 6.73 22.78
N VAL A 205 3.19 5.60 23.44
CA VAL A 205 2.81 5.49 24.86
C VAL A 205 3.94 4.81 25.62
N ASN A 206 4.35 5.40 26.75
CA ASN A 206 5.47 4.94 27.57
C ASN A 206 6.82 4.84 26.82
N SER A 207 7.01 5.67 25.79
CA SER A 207 8.27 5.76 25.04
C SER A 207 9.03 7.04 25.36
N THR A 208 10.36 6.95 25.43
CA THR A 208 11.28 8.10 25.46
C THR A 208 11.92 8.35 24.10
N ALA A 209 11.49 7.65 23.06
CA ALA A 209 12.02 7.81 21.71
C ALA A 209 11.68 9.20 21.19
N GLU A 210 12.70 9.90 20.68
CA GLU A 210 12.50 11.13 19.94
C GLU A 210 11.74 10.83 18.64
N THR A 211 10.83 11.73 18.25
CA THR A 211 9.94 11.55 17.10
C THR A 211 10.68 11.23 15.80
N ASP A 212 11.87 11.80 15.63
CA ASP A 212 12.71 11.70 14.44
C ASP A 212 13.43 10.34 14.36
N ASN A 213 13.58 9.66 15.50
CA ASN A 213 14.13 8.32 15.59
C ASN A 213 13.07 7.22 15.35
N VAL A 214 11.81 7.60 15.09
CA VAL A 214 10.69 6.67 14.92
C VAL A 214 10.32 6.56 13.45
N GLU A 215 10.58 5.38 12.89
CA GLU A 215 10.29 5.03 11.50
C GLU A 215 9.03 4.15 11.42
N TRP A 216 8.07 4.58 10.60
CA TRP A 216 6.89 3.77 10.30
C TRP A 216 7.10 3.05 8.97
N VAL A 217 7.45 1.77 9.07
CA VAL A 217 7.74 0.88 7.95
C VAL A 217 6.43 0.40 7.32
N HIS A 218 6.39 0.31 5.99
CA HIS A 218 5.23 -0.14 5.22
C HIS A 218 3.92 0.58 5.57
N ASN A 219 3.98 1.90 5.81
CA ASN A 219 2.79 2.74 5.98
C ASN A 219 2.05 2.94 4.64
N GLU A 220 1.50 1.87 4.11
CA GLU A 220 0.73 1.81 2.88
C GLU A 220 -0.75 1.78 3.21
N LYS A 221 -1.62 1.71 2.19
CA LYS A 221 -3.05 1.83 2.39
C LYS A 221 -3.66 0.67 3.19
N TYR A 222 -3.06 -0.54 3.21
CA TYR A 222 -3.54 -1.64 4.06
C TYR A 222 -3.51 -1.28 5.57
N SER A 223 -2.61 -0.39 6.00
CA SER A 223 -2.56 0.08 7.39
C SER A 223 -3.74 0.98 7.77
N TRP A 224 -4.53 1.46 6.79
CA TRP A 224 -5.80 2.17 6.98
C TRP A 224 -6.95 1.17 7.22
N CYS A 225 -6.78 0.24 8.16
CA CYS A 225 -7.74 -0.82 8.46
C CYS A 225 -8.54 -0.55 9.72
#